data_AF-D3F186-F1
#
_entry.id   AF-D3F186-F1
#
_cell.length_a   1.000
_cell.length_b   1.000
_cell.length_c   1.000
_cell.angle_alpha   90.00
_cell.angle_beta   90.00
_cell.angle_gamma   90.00
#
_symmetry.space_group_name_H-M   'P 1'
#
loop_
_entity.id
_entity.type
_entity.pdbx_description
1 polymer ?
#
loop_
_entity_poly.entity_id
_entity_poly.type
_entity_poly.pdbx_seq_one_letter_code
_entity_poly.pdbx_strand_id
1 'polypeptide(L)'
;MAAPAWAPTPDQVAAILHARTRGRGTIAHTPAAEQGRFTTATRPTLAQVGALIELACADVAVRFPGRSPCSDTLRAAAANAAAYRAAQLVEVSFFPERTAGEGTAFAAFGELWRETAAVVAAAIVAGCPLDGGGPP
;
A
#
# COMPACT_ATOMS: atom_id res chain seq x y z
N MET A 1 7.07 12.39 -6.17
CA MET A 1 5.86 13.21 -5.95
C MET A 1 5.56 13.14 -4.47
N ALA A 2 5.08 14.21 -3.82
CA ALA A 2 4.67 14.07 -2.42
C ALA A 2 3.51 13.06 -2.32
N ALA A 3 3.54 12.18 -1.33
CA ALA A 3 2.45 11.25 -1.07
C ALA A 3 1.15 12.04 -0.77
N PRO A 4 -0.02 11.60 -1.26
CA PRO A 4 -1.28 12.28 -0.98
C PRO A 4 -1.60 12.24 0.51
N ALA A 5 -2.41 13.18 0.99
CA ALA A 5 -2.78 13.27 2.42
C ALA A 5 -3.53 12.03 2.95
N TRP A 6 -4.10 11.20 2.07
CA TRP A 6 -4.74 9.94 2.40
C TRP A 6 -3.81 8.72 2.28
N ALA A 7 -2.54 8.90 1.92
CA ALA A 7 -1.61 7.80 1.76
C ALA A 7 -1.49 6.97 3.06
N PRO A 8 -1.41 5.63 2.96
CA PRO A 8 -1.19 4.81 4.14
C PRO A 8 0.21 5.04 4.69
N THR A 9 0.39 4.84 5.99
CA THR A 9 1.70 4.89 6.63
C THR A 9 2.46 3.58 6.43
N PRO A 10 3.80 3.58 6.52
CA PRO A 10 4.57 2.35 6.55
C PRO A 10 4.16 1.38 7.66
N ASP A 11 3.70 1.88 8.81
CA ASP A 11 3.23 1.06 9.92
C ASP A 11 1.90 0.35 9.59
N GLN A 12 1.00 1.00 8.83
CA GLN A 12 -0.22 0.35 8.32
C GLN A 12 0.12 -0.78 7.34
N VAL A 13 1.12 -0.58 6.47
CA VAL A 13 1.60 -1.65 5.58
C VAL A 13 2.31 -2.75 6.36
N ALA A 14 3.06 -2.41 7.41
CA ALA A 14 3.73 -3.38 8.28
C ALA A 14 2.72 -4.26 9.04
N ALA A 15 1.59 -3.70 9.46
CA ALA A 15 0.50 -4.45 10.07
C ALA A 15 -0.09 -5.50 9.11
N ILE A 16 -0.14 -5.23 7.80
CA ILE A 16 -0.53 -6.21 6.78
C ILE A 16 0.58 -7.25 6.55
N LEU A 17 1.84 -6.82 6.55
CA LEU A 17 3.01 -7.64 6.25
C LEU A 17 3.84 -7.98 7.51
N HIS A 18 3.18 -8.40 8.60
CA HIS A 18 3.84 -8.61 9.89
C HIS A 18 5.11 -9.48 9.80
N ALA A 19 5.03 -10.59 9.05
CA ALA A 19 6.14 -11.53 8.84
C ALA A 19 7.33 -10.96 8.03
N ARG A 20 7.17 -9.79 7.39
CA ARG A 20 8.20 -9.12 6.55
C ARG A 20 8.93 -7.98 7.27
N THR A 21 8.65 -7.78 8.56
CA THR A 21 9.28 -6.75 9.40
C THR A 21 10.55 -7.24 10.11
N ARG A 22 11.17 -8.33 9.64
CA ARG A 22 12.37 -8.89 10.28
C ARG A 22 13.61 -8.08 9.96
N GLY A 23 14.43 -7.86 10.98
CA GLY A 23 15.72 -7.17 10.84
C GLY A 23 16.78 -8.01 10.14
N ARG A 24 17.99 -7.45 10.02
CA ARG A 24 19.18 -8.22 9.63
C ARG A 24 19.58 -9.15 10.78
N GLY A 25 19.63 -10.47 10.55
CA GLY A 25 20.06 -11.45 11.56
C GLY A 25 21.45 -11.10 12.12
N THR A 26 21.60 -11.13 13.45
CA THR A 26 22.82 -10.69 14.15
C THR A 26 23.87 -11.81 14.29
N ILE A 27 23.52 -13.06 13.95
CA ILE A 27 24.40 -14.23 14.04
C ILE A 27 24.05 -15.17 12.87
N ALA A 28 25.07 -15.85 12.30
CA ALA A 28 25.03 -16.56 11.02
C ALA A 28 23.82 -17.48 10.75
N HIS A 29 23.07 -17.93 11.78
CA HIS A 29 21.95 -18.85 11.61
C HIS A 29 20.70 -18.53 12.45
N THR A 30 20.57 -17.33 13.02
CA THR A 30 19.34 -16.94 13.74
C THR A 30 18.59 -15.85 12.97
N PRO A 31 17.35 -16.11 12.51
CA PRO A 31 16.50 -15.08 11.95
C PRO A 31 16.29 -13.97 12.99
N ALA A 32 16.48 -12.71 12.61
CA ALA A 32 16.12 -11.61 13.50
C ALA A 32 14.61 -11.68 13.81
N ALA A 33 14.27 -11.35 15.06
CA ALA A 33 12.88 -11.25 15.50
C ALA A 33 12.08 -10.26 14.62
N GLU A 34 10.78 -10.51 14.53
CA GLU A 34 9.83 -9.58 13.90
C GLU A 34 9.80 -8.28 14.70
N GLN A 35 9.97 -7.15 14.02
CA GLN A 35 9.99 -5.83 14.67
C GLN A 35 8.59 -5.20 14.71
N GLY A 36 7.63 -5.73 13.95
CA GLY A 36 6.27 -5.19 13.82
C GLY A 36 6.19 -3.87 13.03
N ARG A 37 7.33 -3.37 12.54
CA ARG A 37 7.45 -2.13 11.75
C ARG A 37 8.62 -2.22 10.79
N PHE A 38 8.58 -1.43 9.72
CA PHE A 38 9.75 -1.26 8.84
C PHE A 38 10.74 -0.28 9.47
N THR A 39 12.02 -0.60 9.38
CA THR A 39 13.12 0.25 9.88
C THR A 39 14.19 0.41 8.80
N THR A 40 15.26 1.15 9.10
CA THR A 40 16.42 1.23 8.21
C THR A 40 17.19 -0.09 8.12
N ALA A 41 16.93 -1.04 9.04
CA ALA A 41 17.62 -2.32 9.12
C ALA A 41 16.76 -3.54 8.73
N THR A 42 15.46 -3.35 8.42
CA THR A 42 14.60 -4.41 7.89
C THR A 42 14.83 -4.64 6.39
N ARG A 43 14.37 -5.79 5.88
CA ARG A 43 14.30 -6.05 4.43
C ARG A 43 12.85 -6.42 4.06
N PRO A 44 12.08 -5.52 3.42
CA PRO A 44 12.47 -4.21 2.89
C PRO A 44 12.72 -3.14 3.98
N THR A 45 13.48 -2.11 3.62
CA THR A 45 13.72 -0.95 4.51
C THR A 45 12.53 0.00 4.51
N LEU A 46 12.44 0.85 5.55
CA LEU A 46 11.41 1.90 5.65
C LEU A 46 11.35 2.80 4.41
N ALA A 47 12.51 3.24 3.90
CA ALA A 47 12.58 4.11 2.72
C ALA A 47 12.08 3.40 1.45
N GLN A 48 12.43 2.12 1.28
CA GLN A 48 11.95 1.32 0.15
C GLN A 48 10.43 1.11 0.20
N VAL A 49 9.88 0.83 1.38
CA VAL A 49 8.43 0.70 1.56
C VAL A 49 7.74 2.03 1.29
N GLY A 50 8.30 3.16 1.74
CA GLY A 50 7.80 4.49 1.40
C GLY A 50 7.68 4.73 -0.11
N ALA A 51 8.73 4.38 -0.87
CA ALA A 51 8.69 4.50 -2.32
C ALA A 51 7.61 3.60 -2.98
N LEU A 52 7.40 2.39 -2.45
CA LEU A 52 6.33 1.50 -2.93
C LEU A 52 4.93 2.00 -2.56
N ILE A 53 4.77 2.68 -1.41
CA ILE A 53 3.53 3.35 -1.04
C ILE A 53 3.21 4.48 -2.00
N GLU A 54 4.20 5.30 -2.39
CA GLU A 54 4.00 6.36 -3.38
C GLU A 54 3.50 5.80 -4.72
N LEU A 55 4.13 4.72 -5.21
CA LEU A 55 3.70 4.05 -6.44
C LEU A 55 2.28 3.47 -6.31
N ALA A 56 1.99 2.82 -5.18
CA ALA A 56 0.66 2.30 -4.90
C ALA A 56 -0.40 3.41 -4.88
N CYS A 57 -0.11 4.55 -4.25
CA CYS A 57 -1.01 5.70 -4.24
C CYS A 57 -1.28 6.24 -5.65
N ALA A 58 -0.27 6.28 -6.52
CA ALA A 58 -0.44 6.69 -7.91
C ALA A 58 -1.36 5.72 -8.68
N ASP A 59 -1.19 4.41 -8.49
CA ASP A 59 -2.06 3.37 -9.08
C ASP A 59 -3.53 3.53 -8.64
N VAL A 60 -3.75 3.99 -7.40
CA VAL A 60 -5.09 4.31 -6.86
C VAL A 60 -5.65 5.58 -7.46
N ALA A 61 -4.87 6.66 -7.46
CA ALA A 61 -5.31 7.97 -7.93
C ALA A 61 -5.73 7.96 -9.40
N VAL A 62 -5.08 7.16 -10.25
CA VAL A 62 -5.42 7.00 -11.67
C VAL A 62 -6.88 6.55 -11.88
N ARG A 63 -7.50 5.88 -10.90
CA ARG A 63 -8.88 5.38 -11.03
C ARG A 63 -9.97 6.44 -10.80
N PHE A 64 -9.60 7.62 -10.28
CA PHE A 64 -10.53 8.74 -10.06
C PHE A 64 -9.87 10.06 -10.51
N PRO A 65 -9.63 10.21 -11.82
CA PRO A 65 -8.82 11.31 -12.35
C PRO A 65 -9.42 12.68 -12.01
N GLY A 66 -8.56 13.57 -11.51
CA GLY A 66 -8.94 14.93 -11.15
C GLY A 66 -9.89 15.02 -9.96
N ARG A 67 -9.95 13.99 -9.10
CA ARG A 67 -10.72 14.02 -7.85
C ARG A 67 -9.84 13.54 -6.71
N SER A 68 -10.17 14.01 -5.51
CA SER A 68 -9.59 13.52 -4.27
C SER A 68 -10.69 12.97 -3.34
N PRO A 69 -10.41 11.96 -2.50
CA PRO A 69 -11.36 11.49 -1.50
C PRO A 69 -11.78 12.64 -0.58
N CYS A 70 -13.06 12.96 -0.60
CA CYS A 70 -13.65 14.16 -0.01
C CYS A 70 -14.14 13.97 1.44
N SER A 71 -14.26 12.72 1.91
CA SER A 71 -14.64 12.38 3.29
C SER A 71 -13.60 11.48 3.94
N ASP A 72 -13.55 11.47 5.27
CA ASP A 72 -12.60 10.63 6.02
C ASP A 72 -12.79 9.14 5.74
N THR A 73 -14.03 8.69 5.58
CA THR A 73 -14.35 7.31 5.19
C THR A 73 -13.74 6.97 3.83
N LEU A 74 -13.87 7.84 2.83
CA LEU A 74 -13.30 7.61 1.50
C LEU A 74 -11.77 7.72 1.52
N ARG A 75 -11.20 8.62 2.33
CA ARG A 75 -9.74 8.71 2.53
C ARG A 75 -9.19 7.42 3.13
N ALA A 76 -9.83 6.90 4.18
CA ALA A 76 -9.44 5.65 4.82
C ALA A 76 -9.57 4.46 3.85
N ALA A 77 -10.65 4.41 3.05
CA ALA A 77 -10.84 3.34 2.08
C ALA A 77 -9.80 3.40 0.93
N ALA A 78 -9.46 4.60 0.44
CA ALA A 78 -8.38 4.79 -0.52
C ALA A 78 -7.01 4.40 0.07
N ALA A 79 -6.75 4.75 1.33
CA ALA A 79 -5.56 4.35 2.07
C ALA A 79 -5.44 2.82 2.16
N ASN A 80 -6.53 2.12 2.48
CA ASN A 80 -6.55 0.66 2.56
C ASN A 80 -6.27 0.00 1.21
N ALA A 81 -6.87 0.52 0.13
CA ALA A 81 -6.59 0.04 -1.22
C ALA A 81 -5.10 0.21 -1.56
N ALA A 82 -4.54 1.39 -1.32
CA ALA A 82 -3.11 1.66 -1.51
C ALA A 82 -2.22 0.77 -0.63
N ALA A 83 -2.64 0.45 0.60
CA ALA A 83 -1.88 -0.42 1.50
C ALA A 83 -1.82 -1.86 0.96
N TYR A 84 -2.91 -2.41 0.45
CA TYR A 84 -2.90 -3.72 -0.23
C TYR A 84 -2.01 -3.70 -1.48
N ARG A 85 -2.09 -2.64 -2.27
CA ARG A 85 -1.24 -2.50 -3.46
C ARG A 85 0.23 -2.39 -3.11
N ALA A 86 0.58 -1.61 -2.07
CA ALA A 86 1.95 -1.51 -1.57
C ALA A 86 2.44 -2.86 -1.04
N ALA A 87 1.60 -3.60 -0.30
CA ALA A 87 1.94 -4.93 0.18
C ALA A 87 2.21 -5.92 -0.96
N GLN A 88 1.38 -5.88 -2.02
CA GLN A 88 1.61 -6.66 -3.23
C GLN A 88 2.94 -6.30 -3.91
N LEU A 89 3.24 -5.01 -4.02
CA LEU A 89 4.50 -4.52 -4.62
C LEU A 89 5.72 -4.94 -3.78
N VAL A 90 5.60 -4.97 -2.45
CA VAL A 90 6.65 -5.48 -1.56
C VAL A 90 6.91 -6.97 -1.84
N GLU A 91 5.86 -7.79 -1.92
CA GLU A 91 6.02 -9.23 -2.18
C GLU A 91 6.74 -9.49 -3.51
N VAL A 92 6.34 -8.84 -4.61
CA VAL A 92 7.01 -9.05 -5.91
C VAL A 92 8.42 -8.48 -5.99
N SER A 93 8.70 -7.39 -5.27
CA SER A 93 10.02 -6.74 -5.34
C SER A 93 11.06 -7.43 -4.46
N PHE A 94 10.65 -7.98 -3.31
CA PHE A 94 11.57 -8.50 -2.29
C PHE A 94 11.48 -10.02 -2.07
N PHE A 95 10.39 -10.65 -2.50
CA PHE A 95 10.14 -12.09 -2.34
C PHE A 95 9.58 -12.71 -3.63
N PRO A 96 10.19 -12.47 -4.81
CA PRO A 96 9.66 -12.90 -6.11
C PRO A 96 9.51 -14.43 -6.22
N GLU A 97 10.30 -15.21 -5.48
CA GLU A 97 10.17 -16.66 -5.42
C GLU A 97 8.85 -17.14 -4.81
N ARG A 98 8.14 -16.25 -4.09
CA ARG A 98 6.86 -16.52 -3.43
C ARG A 98 5.66 -15.92 -4.17
N THR A 99 5.86 -15.32 -5.34
CA THR A 99 4.78 -14.65 -6.09
C THR A 99 4.19 -15.50 -7.22
N ALA A 100 4.81 -16.63 -7.57
CA ALA A 100 4.29 -17.55 -8.56
C ALA A 100 3.26 -18.51 -7.93
N GLY A 101 2.04 -18.55 -8.48
CA GLY A 101 0.99 -19.50 -8.11
C GLY A 101 -0.26 -18.89 -7.48
N GLU A 102 -1.34 -19.66 -7.53
CA GLU A 102 -2.60 -19.36 -6.85
C GLU A 102 -2.45 -19.49 -5.34
N GLY A 103 -3.18 -18.67 -4.57
CA GLY A 103 -3.13 -18.69 -3.10
C GLY A 103 -1.88 -18.04 -2.48
N THR A 104 -1.00 -17.43 -3.28
CA THR A 104 0.13 -16.64 -2.76
C THR A 104 -0.35 -15.34 -2.12
N ALA A 105 0.42 -14.82 -1.16
CA ALA A 105 0.15 -13.50 -0.57
C ALA A 105 0.10 -12.40 -1.65
N PHE A 106 0.97 -12.49 -2.66
CA PHE A 106 0.95 -11.60 -3.82
C PHE A 106 -0.38 -11.62 -4.58
N ALA A 107 -0.91 -12.81 -4.88
CA ALA A 107 -2.19 -12.96 -5.57
C ALA A 107 -3.35 -12.42 -4.71
N ALA A 108 -3.38 -12.79 -3.43
CA ALA A 108 -4.41 -12.36 -2.48
C ALA A 108 -4.44 -10.84 -2.28
N PHE A 109 -3.28 -10.19 -2.07
CA PHE A 109 -3.21 -8.73 -1.99
C PHE A 109 -3.61 -8.05 -3.28
N GLY A 110 -3.29 -8.66 -4.44
CA GLY A 110 -3.74 -8.17 -5.74
C GLY A 110 -5.26 -8.19 -5.91
N GLU A 111 -5.93 -9.22 -5.40
CA GLU A 111 -7.38 -9.33 -5.41
C GLU A 111 -8.04 -8.29 -4.49
N LEU A 112 -7.63 -8.25 -3.22
CA LEU A 112 -8.10 -7.25 -2.24
C LEU A 112 -7.91 -5.82 -2.73
N TRP A 113 -6.76 -5.53 -3.34
CA TRP A 113 -6.49 -4.27 -4.01
C TRP A 113 -7.51 -3.99 -5.11
N ARG A 114 -7.70 -4.89 -6.08
CA ARG A 114 -8.58 -4.66 -7.24
C ARG A 114 -10.02 -4.42 -6.81
N GLU A 115 -10.53 -5.22 -5.87
CA GLU A 115 -11.89 -5.10 -5.33
C GLU A 115 -12.09 -3.77 -4.60
N THR A 116 -11.22 -3.49 -3.62
CA THR A 116 -11.31 -2.26 -2.81
C THR A 116 -11.18 -1.02 -3.70
N ALA A 117 -10.22 -1.02 -4.62
CA ALA A 117 -9.98 0.11 -5.52
C ALA A 117 -11.16 0.37 -6.47
N ALA A 118 -11.83 -0.67 -6.94
CA ALA A 118 -13.01 -0.51 -7.80
C ALA A 118 -14.17 0.15 -7.04
N VAL A 119 -14.47 -0.34 -5.83
CA VAL A 119 -15.54 0.20 -4.99
C VAL A 119 -15.25 1.65 -4.58
N VAL A 120 -14.02 1.93 -4.11
CA VAL A 120 -13.62 3.26 -3.67
C VAL A 120 -13.59 4.26 -4.82
N ALA A 121 -13.06 3.87 -5.98
CA ALA A 121 -13.05 4.74 -7.15
C ALA A 121 -14.47 5.10 -7.61
N ALA A 122 -15.38 4.13 -7.65
CA ALA A 122 -16.78 4.39 -7.99
C ALA A 122 -17.43 5.38 -7.02
N ALA A 123 -17.20 5.22 -5.71
CA ALA A 123 -17.73 6.12 -4.70
C ALA A 123 -17.14 7.55 -4.78
N ILE A 124 -15.83 7.68 -5.03
CA ILE A 124 -15.17 8.98 -5.21
C ILE A 124 -15.68 9.69 -6.46
N VAL A 125 -15.77 8.98 -7.59
CA VAL A 125 -16.25 9.55 -8.86
C VAL A 125 -17.70 10.01 -8.74
N ALA A 126 -18.54 9.27 -8.02
CA ALA A 126 -19.94 9.62 -7.82
C ALA A 126 -20.14 10.76 -6.81
N GLY A 127 -19.32 10.85 -5.75
CA GLY A 127 -19.60 11.70 -4.59
C GLY A 127 -18.67 12.88 -4.36
N CYS A 128 -17.44 12.87 -4.87
CA CYS A 128 -16.46 13.91 -4.59
C CYS A 128 -16.33 14.91 -5.73
N PRO A 129 -16.10 16.21 -5.48
CA PRO A 129 -15.94 17.22 -6.53
C PRO A 129 -14.64 17.05 -7.33
N LEU A 130 -14.52 17.75 -8.47
CA LEU A 130 -13.27 17.83 -9.22
C LEU A 130 -12.27 18.74 -8.49
N ASP A 131 -11.02 18.29 -8.41
CA ASP A 131 -9.90 19.06 -7.88
C ASP A 131 -9.69 20.30 -8.77
N GLY A 132 -9.68 21.49 -8.18
CA GLY A 132 -9.53 22.76 -8.92
C GLY A 132 -10.82 23.33 -9.51
N GLY A 133 -11.99 22.75 -9.20
CA GLY A 133 -13.28 23.35 -9.52
C GLY A 133 -13.50 24.65 -8.74
N GLY A 134 -13.24 25.79 -9.39
CA GLY A 134 -13.92 27.05 -9.06
C GLY A 134 -15.46 26.88 -9.18
N PRO A 135 -16.25 27.85 -8.69
CA PRO A 135 -17.71 27.72 -8.61
C PRO A 135 -18.35 27.37 -9.97
N PRO A 136 -19.51 26.67 -9.96
CA PRO A 136 -20.15 26.12 -11.15
C PRO A 136 -20.43 27.16 -12.24
#